data_AF-A0A358SUN3-F1
#
_entry.id   AF-A0A358SUN3-F1
#
_cell.length_a   1.000
_cell.length_b   1.000
_cell.length_c   1.000
_cell.angle_alpha   90.00
_cell.angle_beta   90.00
_cell.angle_gamma   90.00
#
_symmetry.space_group_name_H-M   'P 1'
#
loop_
_entity.id
_entity.type
_entity.pdbx_description
1 polymer ?
#
loop_
_entity_poly.entity_id
_entity_poly.type
_entity_poly.pdbx_seq_one_letter_code
_entity_poly.pdbx_strand_id
1 'polypeptide(L)'
;MTHRASQAISRPPAARLAGSGQRAGRSRSGVVNRVILRLTIRATMGRKRAWIFAIAPVILVCVSALLKLTARSPVWPPEFLGVFGFTVVLPLTALIIGTSVLGAEIDDGTLVQVLATPVRRLSVVLSKFIAAAALTVAFGAVPLYLAGAIATGPASGLALGLLAGAAAAAVV
;
A
#
# COMPACT_ATOMS: atom_id res chain seq x y z
N MET A 1 73.17 -21.29 -36.10
CA MET A 1 72.00 -21.76 -36.87
C MET A 1 70.78 -21.66 -35.96
N THR A 2 70.14 -20.49 -35.91
CA THR A 2 68.94 -20.13 -36.70
C THR A 2 67.65 -20.73 -36.13
N HIS A 3 66.92 -19.96 -35.31
CA HIS A 3 65.46 -19.70 -35.43
C HIS A 3 65.02 -18.80 -34.26
N ARG A 4 64.63 -17.51 -34.46
CA ARG A 4 63.26 -17.04 -34.77
C ARG A 4 62.21 -17.76 -33.92
N ALA A 5 61.28 -17.14 -33.19
CA ALA A 5 60.71 -15.80 -33.20
C ALA A 5 59.90 -15.65 -31.89
N SER A 6 59.95 -14.52 -31.19
CA SER A 6 58.91 -13.48 -31.27
C SER A 6 57.49 -14.06 -31.33
N GLN A 7 56.98 -14.58 -30.20
CA GLN A 7 55.53 -14.76 -30.03
C GLN A 7 54.97 -13.46 -29.45
N ALA A 8 54.53 -12.64 -30.39
CA ALA A 8 53.79 -11.43 -30.16
C ALA A 8 52.53 -11.72 -29.34
N ILE A 9 52.41 -10.95 -28.27
CA ILE A 9 51.23 -10.72 -27.47
C ILE A 9 50.10 -10.27 -28.40
N SER A 10 49.23 -11.19 -28.81
CA SER A 10 47.99 -10.85 -29.51
C SER A 10 46.92 -10.48 -28.47
N ARG A 11 46.98 -9.24 -27.99
CA ARG A 11 45.86 -8.63 -27.26
C ARG A 11 44.71 -8.39 -28.25
N PRO A 12 43.49 -8.89 -27.99
CA PRO A 12 42.34 -8.54 -28.82
C PRO A 12 42.05 -7.03 -28.73
N PRO A 13 41.60 -6.40 -29.83
CA PRO A 13 41.40 -4.96 -29.91
C PRO A 13 40.31 -4.47 -28.94
N ALA A 14 40.70 -3.56 -28.05
CA ALA A 14 39.88 -2.84 -27.09
C ALA A 14 38.98 -1.77 -27.77
N ALA A 15 38.18 -2.18 -28.77
CA ALA A 15 37.43 -1.23 -29.61
C ALA A 15 35.95 -1.62 -29.82
N ARG A 16 35.34 -2.35 -28.88
CA ARG A 16 33.91 -2.73 -28.98
C ARG A 16 33.11 -2.62 -27.68
N LEU A 17 33.48 -1.71 -26.79
CA LEU A 17 32.67 -1.36 -25.60
C LEU A 17 32.24 0.12 -25.55
N ALA A 18 32.60 0.92 -26.57
CA ALA A 18 32.09 2.26 -26.76
C ALA A 18 30.79 2.21 -27.58
N GLY A 19 29.65 2.02 -26.92
CA GLY A 19 28.36 2.09 -27.64
C GLY A 19 27.10 1.67 -26.89
N SER A 20 27.18 1.13 -25.68
CA SER A 20 26.00 0.71 -24.89
C SER A 20 25.74 1.62 -23.67
N GLY A 21 26.14 2.89 -23.75
CA GLY A 21 26.02 3.86 -22.66
C GLY A 21 24.70 4.64 -22.60
N GLN A 22 23.69 4.37 -23.45
CA GLN A 22 22.66 5.39 -23.73
C GLN A 22 21.22 4.91 -23.93
N ARG A 23 20.79 3.80 -23.28
CA ARG A 23 19.35 3.40 -23.30
C ARG A 23 18.72 3.02 -21.96
N ALA A 24 19.35 3.29 -20.82
CA ALA A 24 18.74 3.04 -19.50
C ALA A 24 18.30 4.32 -18.77
N GLY A 25 18.34 5.48 -19.45
CA GLY A 25 17.99 6.78 -18.88
C GLY A 25 16.60 7.25 -19.28
N ARG A 26 15.54 6.62 -18.76
CA ARG A 26 14.21 7.23 -18.54
C ARG A 26 13.24 6.28 -17.83
N SER A 27 13.67 5.68 -16.71
CA SER A 27 12.68 5.39 -15.67
C SER A 27 12.14 6.75 -15.25
N ARG A 28 10.93 7.09 -15.73
CA ARG A 28 10.25 8.33 -15.40
C ARG A 28 10.24 8.41 -13.88
N SER A 29 11.12 9.24 -13.32
CA SER A 29 11.14 9.59 -11.91
C SER A 29 9.94 10.49 -11.64
N GLY A 30 8.75 9.93 -11.83
CA GLY A 30 7.56 10.47 -11.22
C GLY A 30 7.80 10.50 -9.71
N VAL A 31 7.16 11.47 -9.06
CA VAL A 31 7.12 11.62 -7.60
C VAL A 31 6.85 10.26 -6.91
N VAL A 32 6.11 9.38 -7.56
CA VAL A 32 5.76 8.02 -7.14
C VAL A 32 6.43 6.98 -8.03
N ASN A 33 7.10 5.99 -7.43
CA ASN A 33 7.65 4.86 -8.15
C ASN A 33 6.61 3.72 -8.21
N ARG A 34 6.04 3.50 -9.40
CA ARG A 34 5.00 2.48 -9.61
C ARG A 34 5.46 1.05 -9.29
N VAL A 35 6.75 0.77 -9.45
CA VAL A 35 7.32 -0.55 -9.13
C VAL A 35 7.28 -0.77 -7.63
N ILE A 36 7.75 0.21 -6.86
CA ILE A 36 7.71 0.17 -5.39
C ILE A 36 6.26 0.06 -4.92
N LEU A 37 5.36 0.90 -5.45
CA LEU A 37 3.94 0.85 -5.13
C LEU A 37 3.32 -0.55 -5.33
N ARG A 38 3.54 -1.16 -6.50
CA ARG A 38 3.05 -2.52 -6.78
C ARG A 38 3.68 -3.57 -5.88
N LEU A 39 4.99 -3.46 -5.62
CA LEU A 39 5.70 -4.40 -4.78
C LEU A 39 5.21 -4.32 -3.33
N THR A 40 5.02 -3.11 -2.80
CA THR A 40 4.46 -2.88 -1.47
C THR A 40 3.04 -3.46 -1.37
N ILE A 41 2.15 -3.13 -2.31
CA ILE A 41 0.78 -3.68 -2.30
C ILE A 41 0.81 -5.22 -2.33
N ARG A 42 1.65 -5.81 -3.19
CA ARG A 42 1.75 -7.27 -3.31
C ARG A 42 2.40 -7.92 -2.09
N ALA A 43 3.41 -7.31 -1.49
CA ALA A 43 4.07 -7.80 -0.29
C ALA A 43 3.14 -7.73 0.94
N THR A 44 2.35 -6.65 1.03
CA THR A 44 1.36 -6.46 2.09
C THR A 44 0.15 -7.40 1.91
N MET A 45 -0.37 -7.57 0.69
CA MET A 45 -1.53 -8.44 0.43
C MET A 45 -1.21 -9.93 0.24
N GLY A 46 0.00 -10.28 -0.19
CA GLY A 46 0.40 -11.65 -0.50
C GLY A 46 0.66 -12.53 0.72
N ARG A 47 0.70 -11.95 1.93
CA ARG A 47 0.96 -12.68 3.17
C ARG A 47 -0.35 -13.07 3.86
N LYS A 48 -0.29 -14.16 4.64
CA LYS A 48 -1.37 -14.59 5.55
C LYS A 48 -1.84 -13.47 6.49
N ARG A 49 -0.98 -12.48 6.76
CA ARG A 49 -1.28 -11.27 7.56
C ARG A 49 -2.31 -10.32 6.91
N ALA A 50 -2.53 -10.35 5.59
CA ALA A 50 -3.52 -9.51 4.93
C ALA A 50 -4.95 -9.77 5.44
N TRP A 51 -5.23 -10.99 5.90
CA TRP A 51 -6.49 -11.35 6.54
C TRP A 51 -6.75 -10.59 7.83
N ILE A 52 -5.71 -10.17 8.56
CA ILE A 52 -5.84 -9.43 9.82
C ILE A 52 -6.47 -8.06 9.58
N PHE A 53 -6.19 -7.42 8.44
CA PHE A 53 -6.80 -6.12 8.10
C PHE A 53 -8.30 -6.22 7.87
N ALA A 54 -8.78 -7.40 7.44
CA ALA A 54 -10.19 -7.63 7.19
C ALA A 54 -10.97 -7.83 8.51
N ILE A 55 -10.33 -8.22 9.61
CA ILE A 55 -11.03 -8.60 10.85
C ILE A 55 -11.82 -7.43 11.42
N ALA A 56 -11.17 -6.30 11.69
CA ALA A 56 -11.81 -5.10 12.24
C ALA A 56 -12.99 -4.60 11.38
N PRO A 57 -12.86 -4.41 10.06
CA PRO A 57 -13.97 -3.99 9.21
C PRO A 57 -15.06 -5.04 9.04
N VAL A 58 -14.72 -6.34 8.98
CA VAL A 58 -15.73 -7.41 8.90
C VAL A 58 -16.56 -7.43 10.18
N ILE A 59 -15.94 -7.27 11.35
CA ILE A 59 -16.67 -7.16 12.62
C ILE A 59 -17.64 -5.98 12.57
N LEU A 60 -17.21 -4.80 12.09
CA LEU A 60 -18.08 -3.63 11.96
C LEU A 60 -19.29 -3.92 11.07
N VAL A 61 -19.09 -4.53 9.90
CA VAL A 61 -20.16 -4.87 8.96
C VAL A 61 -21.12 -5.90 9.57
N CYS A 62 -20.61 -6.94 10.21
CA CYS A 62 -21.41 -7.96 10.89
C CYS A 62 -22.25 -7.35 12.02
N VAL A 63 -21.66 -6.50 12.86
CA VAL A 63 -22.38 -5.82 13.94
C VAL A 63 -23.45 -4.89 13.38
N SER A 64 -23.16 -4.14 12.31
CA SER A 64 -24.14 -3.26 11.66
C SER A 64 -25.32 -4.05 11.08
N ALA A 65 -25.05 -5.19 10.43
CA ALA A 65 -26.09 -6.08 9.92
C ALA A 65 -26.95 -6.67 11.06
N LEU A 66 -26.33 -7.08 12.17
CA LEU A 66 -27.04 -7.61 13.34
C LEU A 66 -27.92 -6.53 13.99
N LEU A 67 -27.39 -5.31 14.15
CA LEU A 67 -28.14 -4.17 14.70
C LEU A 67 -29.32 -3.80 13.81
N LYS A 68 -29.17 -3.85 12.48
CA LYS A 68 -30.29 -3.61 11.57
C LYS A 68 -31.47 -4.56 11.81
N LEU A 69 -31.20 -5.80 12.20
CA LEU A 69 -32.23 -6.82 12.44
C LEU A 69 -32.84 -6.75 13.85
N THR A 70 -32.10 -6.23 14.83
CA THR A 70 -32.44 -6.35 16.26
C THR A 70 -32.74 -5.02 16.94
N ALA A 71 -32.15 -3.92 16.46
CA ALA A 71 -32.26 -2.62 17.11
C ALA A 71 -33.64 -2.00 16.86
N ARG A 72 -34.30 -1.59 17.95
CA ARG A 72 -35.53 -0.79 17.95
C ARG A 72 -35.34 0.63 18.47
N SER A 73 -34.08 1.06 18.64
CA SER A 73 -33.72 2.35 19.24
C SER A 73 -33.55 3.45 18.17
N PRO A 74 -33.97 4.69 18.45
CA PRO A 74 -33.83 5.83 17.53
C PRO A 74 -32.39 6.34 17.36
N VAL A 75 -31.45 5.88 18.20
CA VAL A 75 -30.04 6.29 18.21
C VAL A 75 -29.21 5.66 17.08
N TRP A 76 -29.65 4.49 16.60
CA TRP A 76 -29.04 3.80 15.47
C TRP A 76 -29.68 4.30 14.16
N PRO A 77 -28.94 4.47 13.04
CA PRO A 77 -27.50 4.22 12.81
C PRO A 77 -26.43 5.32 13.03
N PRO A 78 -26.72 6.65 13.09
CA PRO A 78 -25.67 7.66 12.90
C PRO A 78 -24.65 7.69 14.03
N GLU A 79 -25.09 7.53 15.28
CA GLU A 79 -24.22 7.67 16.44
C GLU A 79 -23.25 6.50 16.56
N PHE A 80 -23.72 5.27 16.31
CA PHE A 80 -22.85 4.08 16.30
C PHE A 80 -21.83 4.13 15.16
N LEU A 81 -22.27 4.35 13.91
CA LEU A 81 -21.35 4.34 12.77
C LEU A 81 -20.42 5.56 12.77
N GLY A 82 -20.94 6.72 13.18
CA GLY A 82 -20.18 7.96 13.28
C GLY A 82 -19.17 7.94 14.42
N VAL A 83 -19.54 7.50 15.62
CA VAL A 83 -18.62 7.47 16.76
C VAL A 83 -17.72 6.25 16.70
N PHE A 84 -18.27 5.03 16.75
CA PHE A 84 -17.45 3.81 16.83
C PHE A 84 -16.66 3.55 15.54
N GLY A 85 -17.28 3.76 14.38
CA GLY A 85 -16.62 3.57 13.09
C GLY A 85 -15.41 4.47 12.89
N PHE A 86 -15.54 5.78 13.18
CA PHE A 86 -14.45 6.74 12.96
C PHE A 86 -13.45 6.87 14.10
N THR A 87 -13.86 6.66 15.35
CA THR A 87 -12.94 6.83 16.49
C THR A 87 -12.16 5.57 16.83
N VAL A 88 -12.69 4.38 16.49
CA VAL A 88 -12.08 3.10 16.84
C VAL A 88 -11.72 2.29 15.61
N VAL A 89 -12.70 1.95 14.76
CA VAL A 89 -12.45 0.99 13.67
C VAL A 89 -11.50 1.56 12.62
N LEU A 90 -11.75 2.79 12.17
CA LEU A 90 -10.94 3.44 11.14
C LEU A 90 -9.48 3.67 11.58
N PRO A 91 -9.19 4.23 12.78
CA PRO A 91 -7.81 4.45 13.22
C PRO A 91 -7.07 3.14 13.49
N LEU A 92 -7.73 2.12 14.07
CA LEU A 92 -7.11 0.81 14.27
C LEU A 92 -6.76 0.16 12.92
N THR A 93 -7.66 0.22 11.95
CA THR A 93 -7.41 -0.34 10.61
C THR A 93 -6.25 0.39 9.93
N ALA A 94 -6.22 1.72 9.99
CA ALA A 94 -5.14 2.54 9.45
C ALA A 94 -3.79 2.20 10.12
N LEU A 95 -3.76 2.04 11.44
CA LEU A 95 -2.56 1.70 12.21
C LEU A 95 -2.00 0.32 11.83
N ILE A 96 -2.87 -0.69 11.73
CA ILE A 96 -2.47 -2.05 11.36
C ILE A 96 -1.94 -2.07 9.91
N ILE A 97 -2.58 -1.35 9.00
CA ILE A 97 -2.13 -1.24 7.61
C ILE A 97 -0.78 -0.51 7.52
N GLY A 98 -0.64 0.63 8.20
CA GLY A 98 0.59 1.42 8.22
C GLY A 98 1.78 0.62 8.73
N THR A 99 1.61 -0.08 9.85
CA THR A 99 2.66 -0.96 10.40
C THR A 99 2.99 -2.12 9.47
N SER A 100 2.00 -2.71 8.77
CA SER A 100 2.28 -3.77 7.81
C SER A 100 2.98 -3.28 6.54
N VAL A 101 2.64 -2.11 6.02
CA VAL A 101 3.30 -1.52 4.85
C VAL A 101 4.76 -1.20 5.16
N LEU A 102 5.05 -0.75 6.38
CA LEU A 102 6.41 -0.53 6.84
C LEU A 102 7.16 -1.84 7.09
N GLY A 103 6.53 -2.83 7.71
CA GLY A 103 7.12 -4.13 8.04
C GLY A 103 7.35 -5.05 6.83
N ALA A 104 6.68 -4.80 5.70
CA ALA A 104 6.83 -5.61 4.49
C ALA A 104 8.29 -5.76 4.05
N GLU A 105 9.06 -4.67 4.04
CA GLU A 105 10.47 -4.67 3.62
C GLU A 105 11.43 -5.25 4.66
N ILE A 106 11.04 -5.23 5.93
CA ILE A 106 11.81 -5.80 7.05
C ILE A 106 11.79 -7.32 6.94
N ASP A 107 10.59 -7.89 6.79
CA ASP A 107 10.39 -9.33 6.66
C ASP A 107 11.11 -9.91 5.42
N ASP A 108 11.24 -9.13 4.34
CA ASP A 108 11.91 -9.55 3.10
C ASP A 108 13.42 -9.27 3.11
N GLY A 109 13.97 -8.66 4.18
CA GLY A 109 15.40 -8.28 4.28
C GLY A 109 15.85 -7.15 3.33
N THR A 110 14.96 -6.69 2.45
CA THR A 110 15.22 -5.65 1.45
C THR A 110 15.55 -4.28 2.01
N LEU A 111 15.16 -3.99 3.27
CA LEU A 111 15.47 -2.73 3.93
C LEU A 111 16.98 -2.44 3.96
N VAL A 112 17.80 -3.47 4.22
CA VAL A 112 19.26 -3.34 4.29
C VAL A 112 19.83 -2.97 2.91
N GLN A 113 19.27 -3.57 1.85
CA GLN A 113 19.69 -3.31 0.48
C GLN A 113 19.38 -1.87 0.04
N VAL A 114 18.22 -1.35 0.44
CA VAL A 114 17.84 0.05 0.19
C VAL A 114 18.72 1.02 0.98
N LEU A 115 19.18 0.65 2.17
CA LEU A 115 20.14 1.46 2.93
C LEU A 115 21.55 1.46 2.30
N ALA A 116 21.92 0.37 1.63
CA ALA A 116 23.21 0.22 0.96
C ALA A 116 23.27 0.92 -0.41
N THR A 117 22.13 1.26 -1.02
CA THR A 117 22.08 1.92 -2.34
C THR A 117 21.50 3.34 -2.26
N PRO A 118 22.09 4.32 -2.98
CA PRO A 118 21.61 5.70 -2.94
C PRO A 118 20.32 5.86 -3.75
N VAL A 119 19.17 5.62 -3.10
CA VAL A 119 17.83 5.83 -3.67
C VAL A 119 17.22 7.13 -3.12
N ARG A 120 16.49 7.89 -3.95
CA ARG A 120 15.75 9.09 -3.49
C ARG A 120 14.72 8.70 -2.42
N ARG A 121 15.01 9.03 -1.16
CA ARG A 121 14.20 8.69 0.02
C ARG A 121 12.72 9.09 -0.11
N LEU A 122 12.46 10.30 -0.65
CA LEU A 122 11.11 10.82 -0.86
C LEU A 122 10.25 9.93 -1.77
N SER A 123 10.82 9.35 -2.84
CA SER A 123 10.05 8.52 -3.76
C SER A 123 9.60 7.20 -3.11
N VAL A 124 10.43 6.64 -2.22
CA VAL A 124 10.09 5.44 -1.45
C VAL A 124 8.99 5.75 -0.44
N VAL A 125 9.16 6.82 0.35
CA VAL A 125 8.18 7.24 1.37
C VAL A 125 6.83 7.53 0.73
N LEU A 126 6.78 8.29 -0.35
CA LEU A 126 5.52 8.61 -1.05
C LEU A 126 4.86 7.38 -1.65
N SER A 127 5.64 6.45 -2.19
CA SER A 127 5.08 5.20 -2.74
C SER A 127 4.47 4.33 -1.64
N LYS A 128 5.09 4.26 -0.45
CA LYS A 128 4.54 3.57 0.72
C LYS A 128 3.32 4.26 1.29
N PHE A 129 3.36 5.58 1.39
CA PHE A 129 2.23 6.37 1.86
C PHE A 129 1.00 6.15 0.98
N ILE A 130 1.17 6.21 -0.35
CA ILE A 130 0.08 5.95 -1.30
C ILE A 130 -0.43 4.51 -1.20
N ALA A 131 0.46 3.53 -1.01
CA ALA A 131 0.04 2.15 -0.77
C ALA A 131 -0.82 2.06 0.49
N ALA A 132 -0.34 2.59 1.62
CA ALA A 132 -1.04 2.58 2.89
C ALA A 132 -2.39 3.30 2.79
N ALA A 133 -2.45 4.50 2.21
CA ALA A 133 -3.68 5.24 2.01
C ALA A 133 -4.69 4.45 1.16
N ALA A 134 -4.25 3.85 0.05
CA ALA A 134 -5.12 3.05 -0.82
C ALA A 134 -5.67 1.81 -0.09
N LEU A 135 -4.84 1.12 0.71
CA LEU A 135 -5.28 0.00 1.54
C LEU A 135 -6.25 0.47 2.64
N THR A 136 -6.00 1.60 3.29
CA THR A 136 -6.90 2.16 4.31
C THR A 136 -8.24 2.59 3.72
N VAL A 137 -8.28 3.11 2.49
CA VAL A 137 -9.56 3.34 1.79
C VAL A 137 -10.27 2.02 1.53
N ALA A 138 -9.56 1.01 1.03
CA ALA A 138 -10.15 -0.29 0.68
C ALA A 138 -10.69 -1.07 1.91
N PHE A 139 -10.00 -1.02 3.05
CA PHE A 139 -10.36 -1.78 4.25
C PHE A 139 -10.99 -0.93 5.35
N GLY A 140 -10.89 0.39 5.31
CA GLY A 140 -11.53 1.31 6.25
C GLY A 140 -12.78 1.95 5.66
N ALA A 141 -12.61 2.69 4.56
CA ALA A 141 -13.71 3.48 3.98
C ALA A 141 -14.79 2.61 3.33
N VAL A 142 -14.41 1.57 2.58
CA VAL A 142 -15.40 0.67 1.93
C VAL A 142 -16.25 -0.08 2.96
N PRO A 143 -15.70 -0.67 4.04
CA PRO A 143 -16.54 -1.34 5.04
C PRO A 143 -17.41 -0.39 5.86
N LEU A 144 -16.95 0.84 6.14
CA LEU A 144 -17.80 1.87 6.74
C LEU A 144 -18.96 2.26 5.81
N TYR A 145 -18.69 2.42 4.51
CA TYR A 145 -19.73 2.63 3.51
C TYR A 145 -20.72 1.47 3.47
N LEU A 146 -20.25 0.23 3.43
CA LEU A 146 -21.11 -0.96 3.43
C LEU A 146 -21.97 -1.02 4.69
N ALA A 147 -21.40 -0.74 5.87
CA ALA A 147 -22.16 -0.68 7.11
C ALA A 147 -23.24 0.41 7.10
N GLY A 148 -22.93 1.60 6.58
CA GLY A 148 -23.90 2.70 6.39
C GLY A 148 -24.97 2.36 5.34
N ALA A 149 -24.57 1.75 4.24
CA ALA A 149 -25.44 1.33 3.15
C ALA A 149 -26.40 0.23 3.58
N ILE A 150 -25.93 -0.73 4.37
CA ILE A 150 -26.79 -1.74 5.01
C ILE A 150 -27.78 -1.01 5.92
N ALA A 151 -27.33 -0.08 6.75
CA ALA A 151 -28.17 0.54 7.77
C ALA A 151 -29.24 1.51 7.22
N THR A 152 -28.90 2.35 6.25
CA THR A 152 -29.76 3.45 5.73
C THR A 152 -30.00 3.42 4.22
N GLY A 153 -29.43 2.45 3.51
CA GLY A 153 -29.48 2.37 2.05
C GLY A 153 -28.21 2.94 1.38
N PRO A 154 -27.85 2.44 0.18
CA PRO A 154 -26.55 2.72 -0.46
C PRO A 154 -26.38 4.17 -0.94
N ALA A 155 -27.47 4.89 -1.17
CA ALA A 155 -27.47 6.29 -1.62
C ALA A 155 -27.78 7.28 -0.47
N SER A 156 -27.77 6.84 0.78
CA SER A 156 -28.02 7.72 1.91
C SER A 156 -26.87 8.72 2.10
N GLY A 157 -27.20 9.95 2.51
CA GLY A 157 -26.20 10.97 2.82
C GLY A 157 -25.22 10.52 3.92
N LEU A 158 -25.68 9.66 4.83
CA LEU A 158 -24.84 9.04 5.85
C LEU A 158 -23.82 8.07 5.24
N ALA A 159 -24.25 7.13 4.38
CA ALA A 159 -23.34 6.17 3.77
C ALA A 159 -22.25 6.87 2.93
N LEU A 160 -22.66 7.84 2.11
CA LEU A 160 -21.74 8.63 1.30
C LEU A 160 -20.83 9.53 2.16
N GLY A 161 -21.36 10.12 3.24
CA GLY A 161 -20.59 10.90 4.19
C GLY A 161 -19.53 10.08 4.92
N LEU A 162 -19.88 8.87 5.37
CA LEU A 162 -18.94 7.92 5.99
C LEU A 162 -17.84 7.53 4.98
N LEU A 163 -18.19 7.26 3.72
CA LEU A 163 -17.22 6.94 2.67
C LEU A 163 -16.25 8.11 2.44
N ALA A 164 -16.78 9.32 2.22
CA ALA A 164 -15.99 10.51 1.93
C ALA A 164 -15.09 10.89 3.12
N GLY A 165 -15.65 10.90 4.33
CA GLY A 165 -14.91 11.19 5.55
C GLY A 165 -13.80 10.17 5.81
N ALA A 166 -14.08 8.88 5.62
CA ALA A 166 -13.07 7.84 5.83
C ALA A 166 -11.98 7.86 4.74
N ALA A 167 -12.34 8.21 3.50
CA ALA A 167 -11.37 8.41 2.43
C ALA A 167 -10.45 9.61 2.69
N ALA A 168 -11.00 10.71 3.22
CA ALA A 168 -10.21 11.86 3.64
C ALA A 168 -9.27 11.51 4.80
N ALA A 169 -9.78 10.81 5.81
CA ALA A 169 -9.00 10.37 6.96
C ALA A 169 -7.86 9.40 6.59
N ALA A 170 -7.95 8.68 5.46
CA ALA A 170 -6.87 7.79 5.01
C ALA A 170 -5.58 8.52 4.59
N VAL A 171 -5.63 9.85 4.44
CA VAL A 171 -4.52 10.68 3.95
C VAL A 171 -4.04 11.69 5.01
N VAL A 172 -4.64 11.68 6.20
CA VAL A 172 -4.32 12.56 7.35
C VAL A 172 -3.64 11.75 8.43
#